data_AF-A0A940JDS9-F1
#
_entry.id   AF-A0A940JDS9-F1
#
_cell.length_a   1.000
_cell.length_b   1.000
_cell.length_c   1.000
_cell.angle_alpha   90.00
_cell.angle_beta   90.00
_cell.angle_gamma   90.00
#
_symmetry.space_group_name_H-M   'P 1'
#
loop_
_entity.id
_entity.type
_entity.pdbx_description
1 polymer ?
#
loop_
_entity_poly.entity_id
_entity_poly.type
_entity_poly.pdbx_seq_one_letter_code
_entity_poly.pdbx_strand_id
1 'polypeptide(L)'
;DNVTVTAKVLSDKSIGIIDRVEIYNNDGLVISQKNNSNADSVILKKNITVNKSQWITAVVFCTNGAIAHTSPVYILANNKPVFDHEKAPAIIAKQMKLLDQIAAMEKARSRPDQGVLERVEKARQFYKGLL
;
A
#
# COMPACT_ATOMS: atom_id res chain seq x y z
N ASP A 1 -19.77 -8.47 4.46
CA ASP A 1 -20.43 -7.26 5.00
C ASP A 1 -20.33 -6.09 4.06
N ASN A 2 -21.25 -5.13 4.15
CA ASN A 2 -21.15 -3.87 3.41
C ASN A 2 -20.56 -2.80 4.32
N VAL A 3 -19.49 -2.16 3.88
CA VAL A 3 -18.80 -1.08 4.61
C VAL A 3 -18.92 0.20 3.81
N THR A 4 -19.20 1.31 4.49
CA THR A 4 -19.16 2.65 3.88
C THR A 4 -17.76 3.21 4.01
N VAL A 5 -17.10 3.47 2.89
CA VAL A 5 -15.82 4.19 2.84
C VAL A 5 -16.12 5.64 2.47
N THR A 6 -15.54 6.57 3.23
CA THR A 6 -15.61 8.01 2.94
C THR A 6 -14.20 8.58 2.97
N ALA A 7 -13.80 9.25 1.89
CA ALA A 7 -12.57 10.01 1.80
C ALA A 7 -12.91 11.48 1.55
N LYS A 8 -12.33 12.37 2.36
CA LYS A 8 -12.36 13.81 2.15
C LYS A 8 -10.96 14.26 1.79
N VAL A 9 -10.83 14.86 0.63
CA VAL A 9 -9.59 15.40 0.11
C VAL A 9 -9.70 16.91 0.08
N LEU A 10 -8.65 17.58 0.56
CA LEU A 10 -8.51 19.02 0.57
C LEU A 10 -7.23 19.37 -0.19
N SER A 11 -7.26 20.46 -0.93
CA SER A 11 -6.07 21.00 -1.59
C SER A 11 -6.10 22.52 -1.61
N ASP A 12 -4.93 23.10 -1.82
CA ASP A 12 -4.76 24.52 -2.05
C ASP A 12 -4.22 24.71 -3.47
N LYS A 13 -4.80 25.64 -4.24
CA LYS A 13 -4.43 25.86 -5.64
C LYS A 13 -2.96 26.22 -5.84
N SER A 14 -2.30 26.78 -4.83
CA SER A 14 -0.86 27.06 -4.87
C SER A 14 0.01 25.79 -4.78
N ILE A 15 -0.52 24.69 -4.23
CA ILE A 15 0.16 23.40 -4.09
C ILE A 15 -0.21 22.47 -5.25
N GLY A 16 -1.50 22.42 -5.59
CA GLY A 16 -2.01 21.61 -6.70
C GLY A 16 -3.52 21.66 -6.79
N ILE A 17 -4.07 21.49 -7.99
CA ILE A 17 -5.52 21.36 -8.19
C ILE A 17 -5.83 19.88 -8.28
N ILE A 18 -6.78 19.41 -7.46
CA ILE A 18 -7.23 18.01 -7.48
C ILE A 18 -7.77 17.68 -8.87
N ASP A 19 -7.20 16.69 -9.55
CA ASP A 19 -7.71 16.12 -10.80
C ASP A 19 -8.72 15.01 -10.51
N ARG A 20 -8.35 14.06 -9.62
CA ARG A 20 -9.21 12.96 -9.22
C ARG A 20 -8.84 12.39 -7.86
N VAL A 21 -9.82 11.74 -7.25
CA VAL A 21 -9.68 10.97 -6.01
C VAL A 21 -10.01 9.52 -6.30
N GLU A 22 -9.18 8.62 -5.80
CA GLU A 22 -9.29 7.19 -6.03
C GLU A 22 -9.20 6.43 -4.70
N ILE A 23 -9.90 5.29 -4.63
CA ILE A 23 -9.77 4.34 -3.53
C ILE A 23 -9.17 3.06 -4.08
N TYR A 24 -8.12 2.57 -3.42
CA TYR A 24 -7.44 1.32 -3.76
C TYR A 24 -7.53 0.31 -2.62
N ASN A 25 -7.47 -0.98 -2.96
CA ASN A 25 -7.30 -2.09 -2.02
C ASN A 25 -6.24 -3.09 -2.51
N ASN A 26 -6.13 -4.24 -1.85
CA ASN A 26 -5.17 -5.30 -2.17
C ASN A 26 -5.22 -5.77 -3.63
N ASP A 27 -6.37 -5.64 -4.28
CA ASP A 27 -6.62 -6.11 -5.65
C ASP A 27 -6.51 -4.98 -6.69
N GLY A 28 -6.36 -3.73 -6.27
CA GLY A 28 -6.16 -2.57 -7.14
C GLY A 28 -7.21 -1.48 -6.95
N LEU A 29 -7.58 -0.81 -8.04
CA LEU A 29 -8.51 0.31 -8.03
C LEU A 29 -9.94 -0.18 -7.70
N VAL A 30 -10.54 0.40 -6.66
CA VAL A 30 -11.91 0.11 -6.25
C VAL A 30 -12.89 1.12 -6.86
N ILE A 31 -12.54 2.41 -6.81
CA ILE A 31 -13.37 3.49 -7.36
C ILE A 31 -12.52 4.72 -7.66
N SER A 32 -12.92 5.47 -8.69
CA SER A 32 -12.31 6.74 -9.10
C SER A 32 -13.39 7.81 -9.27
N GLN A 33 -13.09 9.04 -8.85
CA GLN A 33 -13.95 10.21 -8.97
C GLN A 33 -13.13 11.39 -9.48
N LYS A 34 -13.44 11.86 -10.69
CA LYS A 34 -12.86 13.10 -11.25
C LYS A 34 -13.42 14.35 -10.56
N ASN A 35 -12.59 15.37 -10.46
CA ASN A 35 -12.95 16.69 -9.95
C ASN A 35 -13.22 17.67 -11.10
N ASN A 36 -14.35 17.50 -11.79
CA ASN A 36 -14.67 18.31 -12.98
C ASN A 36 -14.87 19.81 -12.68
N SER A 37 -15.08 20.19 -11.41
CA SER A 37 -15.30 21.57 -11.00
C SER A 37 -14.04 22.29 -10.50
N ASN A 38 -12.87 21.63 -10.53
CA ASN A 38 -11.64 22.14 -9.91
C ASN A 38 -11.87 22.62 -8.46
N ALA A 39 -12.70 21.89 -7.70
CA ALA A 39 -12.99 22.21 -6.32
C ALA A 39 -11.75 21.94 -5.45
N ASP A 40 -11.53 22.81 -4.47
CA ASP A 40 -10.45 22.67 -3.48
C ASP A 40 -10.76 21.57 -2.44
N SER A 41 -11.98 21.02 -2.47
CA SER A 41 -12.40 19.89 -1.64
C SER A 41 -13.21 18.89 -2.46
N VAL A 42 -12.86 17.61 -2.35
CA VAL A 42 -13.60 16.50 -2.97
C VAL A 42 -13.94 15.48 -1.89
N ILE A 43 -15.21 15.08 -1.84
CA ILE A 43 -15.67 13.98 -0.99
C ILE A 43 -16.04 12.82 -1.90
N LEU A 44 -15.42 11.66 -1.64
CA LEU A 44 -15.74 10.39 -2.28
C LEU A 44 -16.36 9.50 -1.20
N LYS A 45 -17.61 9.07 -1.41
CA LYS A 45 -18.32 8.15 -0.52
C LYS A 45 -18.81 6.94 -1.31
N LYS A 46 -18.48 5.74 -0.86
CA LYS A 46 -18.86 4.49 -1.53
C LYS A 46 -19.15 3.37 -0.54
N ASN A 47 -20.22 2.63 -0.80
CA ASN A 47 -20.45 1.35 -0.16
C ASN A 47 -19.68 0.27 -0.92
N ILE A 48 -18.87 -0.50 -0.20
CA ILE A 48 -18.11 -1.62 -0.74
C ILE A 48 -18.53 -2.91 -0.04
N THR A 49 -18.53 -4.00 -0.80
CA THR A 49 -18.74 -5.33 -0.24
C THR A 49 -17.40 -5.93 0.17
N VAL A 50 -17.28 -6.27 1.44
CA VAL A 50 -16.10 -6.89 2.04
C VAL A 50 -16.38 -8.39 2.19
N ASN A 51 -15.76 -9.19 1.32
CA ASN A 51 -15.82 -10.66 1.32
C ASN A 51 -14.51 -11.31 1.84
N LYS A 52 -13.41 -10.56 1.85
CA LYS A 52 -12.12 -10.92 2.41
C LYS A 52 -11.50 -9.73 3.12
N SER A 53 -10.61 -10.01 4.07
CA SER A 53 -9.86 -8.97 4.77
C SER A 53 -9.00 -8.20 3.77
N GLN A 54 -9.02 -6.88 3.89
CA GLN A 54 -8.37 -5.99 2.93
C GLN A 54 -7.92 -4.70 3.58
N TRP A 55 -6.89 -4.09 3.01
CA TRP A 55 -6.55 -2.71 3.28
C TRP A 55 -7.22 -1.81 2.26
N ILE A 56 -7.47 -0.57 2.65
CA ILE A 56 -8.02 0.46 1.78
C ILE A 56 -7.20 1.72 1.96
N THR A 57 -6.87 2.38 0.85
CA THR A 57 -6.23 3.70 0.87
C THR A 57 -6.94 4.64 -0.09
N ALA A 58 -7.05 5.91 0.30
CA ALA A 58 -7.43 6.97 -0.61
C ALA A 58 -6.18 7.58 -1.23
N VAL A 59 -6.24 7.88 -2.52
CA VAL A 59 -5.18 8.52 -3.29
C VAL A 59 -5.78 9.71 -4.02
N VAL A 60 -5.09 10.84 -3.96
CA VAL A 60 -5.41 12.03 -4.76
C VAL A 60 -4.33 12.22 -5.81
N PHE A 61 -4.76 12.52 -7.02
CA PHE A 61 -3.90 12.98 -8.11
C PHE A 61 -4.25 14.43 -8.41
N CYS A 62 -3.21 15.26 -8.55
CA CYS A 62 -3.34 16.65 -8.92
C CYS A 62 -2.96 16.87 -10.38
N THR A 63 -3.47 17.95 -10.99
CA THR A 63 -3.23 18.32 -12.39
C THR A 63 -1.77 18.62 -12.70
N ASN A 64 -0.99 19.03 -11.69
CA ASN A 64 0.45 19.25 -11.80
C ASN A 64 1.29 17.96 -11.63
N GLY A 65 0.64 16.79 -11.54
CA GLY A 65 1.30 15.50 -11.34
C GLY A 65 1.62 15.14 -9.89
N ALA A 66 1.33 16.02 -8.92
CA ALA A 66 1.48 15.69 -7.50
C ALA A 66 0.51 14.58 -7.09
N ILE A 67 0.97 13.70 -6.20
CA ILE A 67 0.21 12.56 -5.69
C ILE A 67 0.33 12.57 -4.17
N ALA A 68 -0.80 12.39 -3.48
CA ALA A 68 -0.82 12.13 -2.05
C ALA A 68 -1.75 10.96 -1.74
N HIS A 69 -1.51 10.26 -0.64
CA HIS A 69 -2.34 9.15 -0.20
C HIS A 69 -2.48 9.12 1.32
N THR A 70 -3.54 8.48 1.81
CA THR A 70 -3.70 8.23 3.24
C THR A 70 -2.79 7.10 3.70
N SER A 71 -2.67 6.92 5.01
CA SER A 71 -2.29 5.61 5.55
C SER A 71 -3.39 4.58 5.19
N PRO A 72 -3.02 3.30 5.00
CA PRO A 72 -3.99 2.26 4.74
C PRO A 72 -4.85 2.01 5.99
N VAL A 73 -6.16 1.86 5.80
CA VAL A 73 -7.11 1.37 6.81
C VAL A 73 -7.35 -0.12 6.56
N TYR A 74 -7.14 -0.94 7.59
CA TYR A 74 -7.31 -2.39 7.49
C TYR A 74 -8.70 -2.81 7.95
N ILE A 75 -9.38 -3.60 7.13
CA ILE A 75 -10.68 -4.20 7.41
C ILE A 75 -10.48 -5.71 7.51
N LEU A 76 -10.84 -6.28 8.66
CA LEU A 76 -10.82 -7.72 8.88
C LEU A 76 -12.21 -8.30 8.58
N ALA A 77 -12.26 -9.25 7.65
CA ALA A 77 -13.44 -10.06 7.40
C ALA A 77 -13.28 -11.40 8.11
N ASN A 78 -14.21 -11.77 8.99
CA ASN A 78 -14.23 -13.06 9.68
C ASN A 78 -12.91 -13.40 10.42
N ASN A 79 -12.23 -12.40 11.00
CA ASN A 79 -10.91 -12.54 11.66
C ASN A 79 -9.81 -13.19 10.79
N LYS A 80 -9.95 -13.17 9.46
CA LYS A 80 -8.92 -13.68 8.54
C LYS A 80 -7.83 -12.63 8.30
N PRO A 81 -6.58 -13.03 7.98
CA PRO A 81 -5.53 -12.09 7.66
C PRO A 81 -5.79 -11.34 6.35
N VAL A 82 -5.19 -10.17 6.20
CA VAL A 82 -5.28 -9.32 5.00
C VAL A 82 -4.36 -9.77 3.86
N PHE A 83 -3.42 -10.70 4.13
CA PHE A 83 -2.55 -11.26 3.11
C PHE A 83 -3.25 -12.41 2.38
N ASP A 84 -2.96 -12.51 1.09
CA ASP A 84 -3.53 -13.52 0.20
C ASP A 84 -2.60 -14.74 0.17
N HIS A 85 -3.08 -15.90 0.63
CA HIS A 85 -2.28 -17.13 0.71
C HIS A 85 -1.83 -17.66 -0.66
N GLU A 86 -2.55 -17.35 -1.75
CA GLU A 86 -2.18 -17.78 -3.09
C GLU A 86 -1.09 -16.86 -3.67
N LYS A 87 -1.16 -15.55 -3.38
CA LYS A 87 -0.18 -14.56 -3.85
C LYS A 87 1.04 -14.46 -2.94
N ALA A 88 0.92 -14.80 -1.66
CA ALA A 88 1.98 -14.67 -0.66
C ALA A 88 3.27 -15.42 -1.04
N PRO A 89 3.25 -16.66 -1.54
CA PRO A 89 4.48 -17.37 -1.91
C PRO A 89 5.35 -16.61 -2.93
N ALA A 90 4.73 -16.00 -3.94
CA ALA A 90 5.45 -15.22 -4.95
C ALA A 90 6.06 -13.94 -4.36
N ILE A 91 5.33 -13.27 -3.45
CA ILE A 91 5.84 -12.09 -2.73
C ILE A 91 7.01 -12.48 -1.83
N ILE A 92 6.87 -13.56 -1.05
CA ILE A 92 7.92 -14.07 -0.16
C ILE A 92 9.15 -14.44 -0.98
N ALA A 93 9.01 -15.15 -2.09
CA ALA A 93 10.13 -15.49 -2.98
C ALA A 93 10.86 -14.24 -3.49
N LYS A 94 10.12 -13.19 -3.87
CA LYS A 94 10.72 -11.90 -4.27
C LYS A 94 11.48 -11.24 -3.12
N GLN A 95 10.92 -11.22 -1.91
CA GLN A 95 11.59 -10.65 -0.74
C GLN A 95 12.85 -11.44 -0.37
N MET A 96 12.81 -12.77 -0.42
CA MET A 96 13.98 -13.63 -0.17
C MET A 96 15.10 -13.34 -1.17
N LYS A 97 14.77 -13.18 -2.47
CA LYS A 97 15.75 -12.79 -3.49
C LYS A 97 16.38 -11.43 -3.22
N LEU A 98 15.60 -10.44 -2.79
CA LEU A 98 16.12 -9.11 -2.43
C LEU A 98 17.04 -9.19 -1.21
N LEU A 99 16.68 -9.97 -0.19
CA LEU A 99 17.52 -10.22 0.98
C LEU A 99 18.86 -10.86 0.60
N ASP A 100 18.86 -11.80 -0.35
CA ASP A 100 20.09 -12.41 -0.87
C ASP A 100 20.98 -11.39 -1.58
N GLN A 101 20.40 -10.49 -2.38
CA GLN A 101 21.11 -9.40 -3.03
C GLN A 101 21.72 -8.43 -2.01
N ILE A 102 20.94 -8.00 -1.01
CA ILE A 102 21.41 -7.11 0.06
C ILE A 102 22.57 -7.77 0.82
N ALA A 103 22.45 -9.05 1.19
CA ALA A 103 23.51 -9.77 1.88
C ALA A 103 24.78 -9.87 1.03
N ALA A 104 24.66 -10.15 -0.27
CA ALA A 104 25.80 -10.23 -1.18
C ALA A 104 26.50 -8.87 -1.33
N MET A 105 25.72 -7.80 -1.53
CA MET A 105 26.22 -6.43 -1.62
C MET A 105 26.94 -6.00 -0.34
N GLU A 106 26.35 -6.26 0.83
CA GLU A 106 26.94 -5.87 2.11
C GLU A 106 28.25 -6.62 2.40
N LYS A 107 28.29 -7.93 2.11
CA LYS A 107 29.51 -8.75 2.25
C LYS A 107 30.63 -8.33 1.31
N ALA A 108 30.31 -7.75 0.16
CA ALA A 108 31.30 -7.26 -0.80
C ALA A 108 31.92 -5.90 -0.41
N ARG A 109 31.42 -5.23 0.63
CA ARG A 109 31.99 -3.96 1.11
C ARG A 109 33.33 -4.19 1.80
N SER A 110 34.22 -3.19 1.75
CA SER A 110 35.52 -3.24 2.43
C SER A 110 35.41 -3.36 3.95
N ARG A 111 34.30 -2.88 4.53
CA ARG A 111 33.93 -3.06 5.93
C ARG A 111 32.43 -3.38 6.00
N PRO A 112 32.05 -4.67 6.00
CA PRO A 112 30.65 -5.07 6.13
C PRO A 112 30.06 -4.66 7.48
N ASP A 113 28.83 -4.15 7.45
CA ASP A 113 28.01 -3.85 8.63
C ASP A 113 27.32 -5.12 9.12
N GLN A 114 27.78 -5.62 10.25
CA GLN A 114 27.24 -6.83 10.86
C GLN A 114 25.76 -6.69 11.25
N GLY A 115 25.33 -5.49 11.64
CA GLY A 115 23.93 -5.22 11.98
C GLY A 115 23.01 -5.34 10.76
N VAL A 116 23.49 -5.00 9.56
CA VAL A 116 22.74 -5.25 8.31
C VAL A 116 22.59 -6.75 8.08
N LEU A 117 23.67 -7.52 8.18
CA LEU A 117 23.65 -8.97 7.96
C LEU A 117 22.74 -9.71 8.97
N GLU A 118 22.76 -9.31 10.23
CA GLU A 118 21.87 -9.85 11.27
C GLU A 118 20.39 -9.53 10.98
N ARG A 119 20.07 -8.31 10.54
CA ARG A 119 18.69 -7.95 10.17
C ARG A 119 18.22 -8.74 8.94
N VAL A 120 19.10 -8.97 7.97
CA VAL A 120 18.79 -9.82 6.81
C VAL A 120 18.47 -11.25 7.25
N GLU A 121 19.28 -11.83 8.13
CA GLU A 121 19.04 -13.21 8.59
C GLU A 121 17.76 -13.33 9.42
N LYS A 122 17.48 -12.37 10.31
CA LYS A 122 16.20 -12.30 11.03
C LYS A 122 15.01 -12.22 10.07
N ALA A 123 15.11 -11.40 9.03
CA ALA A 123 14.06 -11.29 8.01
C ALA A 123 13.87 -12.60 7.23
N ARG A 124 14.95 -13.31 6.88
CA ARG A 124 14.86 -14.64 6.24
C ARG A 124 14.14 -15.65 7.12
N GLN A 125 14.48 -15.70 8.41
CA GLN A 125 13.83 -16.61 9.36
C GLN A 125 12.33 -16.31 9.48
N PHE A 126 11.98 -15.02 9.56
CA PHE A 126 10.58 -14.59 9.56
C PHE A 126 9.84 -15.07 8.30
N TYR A 127 10.36 -14.80 7.11
CA TYR A 127 9.70 -15.19 5.86
C TYR A 127 9.62 -16.70 5.67
N LYS A 128 10.62 -17.47 6.13
CA LYS A 128 10.57 -18.94 6.13
C LYS A 128 9.46 -19.48 7.04
N GLY A 129 9.13 -18.79 8.13
CA GLY A 129 8.04 -19.17 9.03
C GLY A 129 6.64 -18.84 8.50
N LEU A 130 6.52 -18.13 7.37
CA LEU A 130 5.25 -17.78 6.71
C LEU A 130 4.89 -18.69 5.53
N LEU A 131 5.84 -19.53 5.07
CA LEU A 131 5.63 -20.58 4.08
C LEU A 131 5.17 -21.86 4.77
#